data_AF-A0A497QVJ7-F1
#
_entry.id   AF-A0A497QVJ7-F1
#
_cell.length_a   1.000
_cell.length_b   1.000
_cell.length_c   1.000
_cell.angle_alpha   90.00
_cell.angle_beta   90.00
_cell.angle_gamma   90.00
#
_symmetry.space_group_name_H-M   'P 1'
#
loop_
_entity.id
_entity.type
_entity.pdbx_description
1 polymer ?
#
loop_
_entity_poly.entity_id
_entity_poly.type
_entity_poly.pdbx_seq_one_letter_code
_entity_poly.pdbx_strand_id
1 'polypeptide(L)'
;MKTKAASISLKNNTIRINKDILPRLDQECIKYLLLHELTHYKLKSKYHNGNFYKQLNRKVNNTKVKELEKRILTSLLEINKTP
;
A
#
# COMPACT_ATOMS: atom_id res chain seq x y z
N MET A 1 0.43 -2.93 13.40
CA MET A 1 0.17 -4.08 12.49
C MET A 1 1.52 -4.77 12.33
N LYS A 2 1.69 -6.06 12.64
CA LYS A 2 3.05 -6.64 12.64
C LYS A 2 3.62 -6.83 11.23
N THR A 3 2.82 -7.34 10.30
CA THR A 3 3.31 -7.79 8.98
C THR A 3 2.83 -6.97 7.78
N LYS A 4 2.10 -5.88 7.99
CA LYS A 4 1.44 -5.13 6.91
C LYS A 4 1.73 -3.64 6.99
N ALA A 5 1.93 -3.03 5.82
CA ALA A 5 2.15 -1.59 5.69
C ALA A 5 0.85 -0.79 5.79
N ALA A 6 -0.19 -1.26 5.09
CA ALA A 6 -1.55 -0.74 5.19
C ALA A 6 -2.57 -1.87 5.07
N SER A 7 -3.82 -1.56 5.39
CA SER A 7 -4.95 -2.45 5.18
C SER A 7 -6.26 -1.67 5.12
N ILE A 8 -7.24 -2.22 4.42
CA ILE A 8 -8.60 -1.70 4.42
C ILE A 8 -9.61 -2.67 5.02
N SER A 9 -10.53 -2.13 5.82
CA SER A 9 -11.79 -2.79 6.18
C SER A 9 -12.88 -2.39 5.20
N LEU A 10 -13.29 -3.32 4.32
CA LEU A 10 -14.38 -3.08 3.38
C LEU A 10 -15.75 -2.93 4.06
N LYS A 11 -15.91 -3.49 5.27
CA LYS A 11 -17.15 -3.38 6.06
C LYS A 11 -17.29 -2.00 6.70
N ASN A 12 -16.19 -1.47 7.22
CA ASN A 12 -16.18 -0.24 8.02
C ASN A 12 -15.63 0.98 7.25
N ASN A 13 -15.32 0.81 5.96
CA ASN A 13 -14.73 1.84 5.10
C ASN A 13 -13.49 2.53 5.73
N THR A 14 -12.69 1.77 6.46
CA THR A 14 -11.56 2.30 7.23
C THR A 14 -10.24 1.81 6.64
N ILE A 15 -9.37 2.74 6.26
CA ILE A 15 -7.96 2.45 5.92
C ILE A 15 -7.12 2.60 7.18
N ARG A 16 -6.25 1.63 7.45
CA ARG A 16 -5.28 1.65 8.54
C ARG A 16 -3.90 1.62 7.94
N ILE A 17 -3.05 2.57 8.33
CA ILE A 17 -1.64 2.60 7.99
C ILE A 17 -0.84 2.22 9.23
N ASN A 18 0.20 1.43 9.06
CA ASN A 18 1.05 1.01 10.17
C ASN A 18 1.87 2.20 10.70
N LYS A 19 1.63 2.57 11.96
CA LYS A 19 2.32 3.70 12.61
C LYS A 19 3.84 3.53 12.64
N ASP A 20 4.31 2.28 12.72
CA ASP A 20 5.73 1.99 12.90
C ASP A 20 6.53 2.25 11.61
N ILE A 21 5.86 2.17 10.44
CA ILE A 21 6.49 2.44 9.14
C ILE A 21 6.38 3.90 8.71
N LEU A 22 5.39 4.64 9.21
CA LEU A 22 5.11 6.02 8.79
C LEU A 22 6.33 6.94 8.84
N PRO A 23 7.19 6.91 9.88
CA PRO A 23 8.38 7.78 9.94
C PRO A 23 9.42 7.50 8.84
N ARG A 24 9.38 6.33 8.20
CA ARG A 24 10.33 5.92 7.15
C ARG A 24 9.79 6.12 5.73
N LEU A 25 8.49 6.42 5.61
CA LEU A 25 7.86 6.63 4.31
C LEU A 25 7.83 8.10 3.95
N ASP A 26 8.17 8.40 2.70
CA ASP A 26 7.93 9.73 2.15
C ASP A 26 6.46 9.91 1.77
N GLN A 27 6.12 11.15 1.39
CA GLN A 27 4.77 11.50 1.00
C GLN A 27 4.28 10.70 -0.22
N GLU A 28 5.16 10.33 -1.15
CA GLU A 28 4.78 9.51 -2.30
C GLU A 28 4.37 8.10 -1.89
N CYS A 29 5.14 7.45 -1.01
CA CYS A 29 4.81 6.14 -0.47
C CYS A 29 3.49 6.16 0.30
N ILE A 30 3.23 7.22 1.09
CA ILE A 30 1.96 7.37 1.81
C ILE A 30 0.79 7.53 0.84
N LYS A 31 0.93 8.39 -0.18
CA LYS A 31 -0.08 8.55 -1.25
C LYS A 31 -0.35 7.23 -1.97
N TYR A 32 0.69 6.46 -2.24
CA TYR A 32 0.57 5.15 -2.87
C TYR A 32 -0.19 4.15 -2.01
N LEU A 33 0.12 4.05 -0.71
CA LEU A 33 -0.63 3.19 0.22
C LEU A 33 -2.11 3.53 0.25
N LEU A 34 -2.45 4.81 0.28
CA LEU A 34 -3.85 5.25 0.20
C LEU A 34 -4.50 4.85 -1.12
N LEU A 35 -3.84 5.10 -2.25
CA LEU A 35 -4.32 4.71 -3.58
C LEU A 35 -4.53 3.18 -3.69
N HIS A 36 -3.60 2.39 -3.14
CA HIS A 36 -3.64 0.94 -3.12
C HIS A 36 -4.89 0.43 -2.38
N GLU A 37 -5.09 0.90 -1.15
CA GLU A 37 -6.23 0.49 -0.32
C GLU A 37 -7.57 1.00 -0.88
N LEU A 38 -7.60 2.20 -1.46
CA LEU A 38 -8.79 2.71 -2.16
C LEU A 38 -9.09 1.92 -3.44
N THR A 39 -8.07 1.36 -4.10
CA THR A 39 -8.29 0.49 -5.26
C THR A 39 -8.94 -0.82 -4.84
N HIS A 40 -8.51 -1.42 -3.72
CA HIS A 40 -9.21 -2.54 -3.11
C HIS A 40 -10.66 -2.21 -2.77
N TYR A 41 -10.90 -1.02 -2.21
CA TYR A 41 -12.25 -0.53 -1.91
C TYR A 41 -13.13 -0.44 -3.15
N LYS A 42 -12.61 0.18 -4.21
CA LYS A 42 -13.32 0.42 -5.46
C LYS A 42 -13.69 -0.88 -6.16
N LEU A 43 -12.77 -1.86 -6.16
CA LEU A 43 -12.97 -3.14 -6.83
C LEU A 43 -13.69 -4.18 -5.96
N LYS A 44 -13.96 -3.85 -4.68
CA LYS A 44 -14.55 -4.77 -3.69
C LYS A 44 -13.82 -6.12 -3.66
N SER A 45 -12.50 -6.09 -3.84
CA SER A 45 -11.65 -7.26 -4.01
C SER A 45 -10.35 -7.08 -3.24
N LYS A 46 -9.83 -8.18 -2.69
CA LYS A 46 -8.53 -8.25 -2.02
C LYS A 46 -7.40 -8.68 -2.95
N TYR A 47 -7.70 -9.02 -4.20
CA TYR A 47 -6.74 -9.61 -5.14
C TYR A 47 -6.11 -8.54 -6.04
N HIS A 48 -4.80 -8.66 -6.26
CA HIS A 48 -4.03 -7.82 -7.19
C HIS A 48 -4.06 -8.39 -8.61
N ASN A 49 -5.24 -8.42 -9.24
CA ASN A 49 -5.41 -8.92 -10.61
C ASN A 49 -5.13 -7.82 -11.66
N GLY A 50 -5.26 -8.16 -12.95
CA GLY A 50 -5.04 -7.19 -14.03
C GLY A 50 -5.92 -5.93 -13.92
N ASN A 51 -7.14 -6.03 -13.40
CA ASN A 51 -8.01 -4.87 -13.20
C ASN A 51 -7.50 -3.97 -12.07
N PHE A 52 -6.94 -4.55 -11.01
CA PHE A 52 -6.29 -3.80 -9.93
C PHE A 52 -5.14 -2.94 -10.46
N TYR A 53 -4.19 -3.56 -11.16
CA TYR A 53 -3.07 -2.81 -11.76
C TYR A 53 -3.54 -1.82 -12.83
N LYS A 54 -4.61 -2.13 -13.58
CA LYS A 54 -5.22 -1.16 -14.51
C LYS A 54 -5.73 0.09 -13.79
N GLN A 55 -6.30 -0.02 -12.58
CA GLN A 55 -6.71 1.16 -11.82
C GLN A 55 -5.51 1.96 -11.29
N LEU A 56 -4.48 1.27 -10.76
CA LEU A 56 -3.24 1.94 -10.31
C LEU A 56 -2.55 2.67 -11.46
N ASN A 57 -2.41 1.99 -12.61
CA ASN A 57 -1.72 2.49 -13.79
C ASN A 57 -2.41 3.71 -14.45
N ARG A 58 -3.67 3.99 -14.12
CA ARG A 58 -4.35 5.24 -14.52
C ARG A 58 -3.89 6.47 -13.73
N LYS A 59 -3.22 6.28 -12.59
CA LYS A 59 -2.79 7.35 -11.68
C LYS A 59 -1.28 7.40 -11.51
N VAL A 60 -0.60 6.25 -11.58
CA VAL A 60 0.84 6.12 -11.37
C VAL A 60 1.38 5.18 -12.45
N ASN A 61 2.45 5.55 -13.14
CA ASN A 61 3.00 4.66 -14.17
C ASN A 61 3.50 3.34 -13.57
N ASN A 62 3.53 2.26 -14.37
CA ASN A 62 3.83 0.92 -13.89
C ASN A 62 5.24 0.78 -13.27
N THR A 63 6.23 1.49 -13.81
CA THR A 63 7.59 1.50 -13.28
C THR A 63 7.63 2.11 -11.88
N LYS A 64 6.91 3.21 -11.69
CA LYS A 64 6.79 3.94 -10.42
C LYS A 64 5.97 3.14 -9.40
N VAL A 65 4.94 2.41 -9.83
CA VAL A 65 4.21 1.45 -8.96
C VAL A 65 5.19 0.44 -8.35
N LYS A 66 6.02 -0.21 -9.18
CA LYS A 66 7.01 -1.19 -8.71
C LYS A 66 8.08 -0.56 -7.80
N GLU A 67 8.54 0.65 -8.12
CA GLU A 67 9.48 1.40 -7.29
C GLU A 67 8.90 1.67 -5.90
N LEU A 68 7.67 2.18 -5.82
CA LEU A 68 6.99 2.51 -4.58
C LEU A 68 6.74 1.25 -3.73
N GLU A 69 6.29 0.16 -4.35
CA GLU A 69 6.13 -1.14 -3.68
C GLU A 69 7.43 -1.65 -3.09
N LYS A 70 8.53 -1.57 -3.84
CA LYS A 70 9.86 -1.98 -3.37
C LYS A 70 10.27 -1.16 -2.15
N ARG A 71 10.13 0.17 -2.20
CA ARG A 71 10.50 1.08 -1.10
C ARG A 71 9.71 0.80 0.18
N ILE A 72 8.41 0.58 0.05
CA ILE A 72 7.52 0.24 1.17
C ILE A 72 7.90 -1.13 1.76
N LEU A 73 8.15 -2.13 0.91
CA LEU A 73 8.54 -3.47 1.34
C LEU A 73 9.88 -3.46 2.08
N THR A 74 10.88 -2.75 1.56
CA THR A 74 12.17 -2.56 2.23
C THR A 74 11.99 -1.94 3.61
N SER A 75 11.20 -0.86 3.72
CA SER A 75 10.91 -0.19 4.99
C SER A 75 10.23 -1.13 6.00
N LEU A 76 9.30 -1.96 5.52
CA LEU A 76 8.59 -2.93 6.35
C LEU A 76 9.52 -4.06 6.84
N LEU A 77 10.46 -4.52 5.99
CA LEU A 77 11.44 -5.53 6.36
C LEU A 77 12.43 -5.02 7.41
N GLU A 78 12.88 -3.78 7.30
CA GLU A 78 13.78 -3.18 8.30
C GLU A 78 13.17 -3.14 9.70
N ILE A 79 11.90 -2.79 9.80
CA ILE A 79 11.20 -2.71 11.09
C ILE A 79 11.00 -4.10 11.70
N ASN A 80 10.79 -5.12 10.87
CA ASN A 80 10.62 -6.51 11.33
C ASN A 80 11.95 -7.24 11.59
N LYS A 81 13.09 -6.66 11.22
CA LYS A 81 14.43 -7.19 11.54
C LYS A 81 14.94 -6.75 12.92
N THR A 82 14.26 -5.80 13.56
CA THR A 82 14.55 -5.40 14.94
C THR A 82 14.03 -6.49 15.90
N PRO A 83 14.90 -7.14 16.71
CA PRO A 83 14.49 -8.18 17.66
C PRO A 83 13.56 -7.66 18.77
#